data_AF-A0A817SCP0-F1
#
_entry.id   AF-A0A817SCP0-F1
#
_cell.length_a   1.000
_cell.length_b   1.000
_cell.length_c   1.000
_cell.angle_alpha   90.00
_cell.angle_beta   90.00
_cell.angle_gamma   90.00
#
_symmetry.space_group_name_H-M   'P 1'
#
loop_
_entity.id
_entity.type
_entity.pdbx_description
1 polymer ?
#
loop_
_entity_poly.entity_id
_entity_poly.type
_entity_poly.pdbx_seq_one_letter_code
_entity_poly.pdbx_strand_id
1 'polypeptide(L)'
;MIKSLLNAGAHIDCVNRYGFTPLMYATGQETKAFLKSRASPTCLKCLCARMIANQRLNTSSIGSATSKLNKFIYRHGSSVIESEHK
;
A
#
# COMPACT_ATOMS: atom_id res chain seq x y z
N MET A 1 17.52 -10.03 4.99
CA MET A 1 16.20 -10.25 4.38
C MET A 1 15.34 -8.99 4.33
N ILE A 2 14.78 -8.48 5.43
CA ILE A 2 13.92 -7.25 5.40
C ILE A 2 14.70 -6.03 4.89
N LYS A 3 15.92 -5.79 5.41
CA LYS A 3 16.79 -4.68 4.96
C LYS A 3 17.07 -4.74 3.45
N SER A 4 17.31 -5.93 2.91
CA SER A 4 17.57 -6.16 1.48
C SER A 4 16.37 -5.76 0.61
N LEU A 5 15.15 -6.10 1.04
CA LEU A 5 13.92 -5.71 0.35
C LEU A 5 13.69 -4.20 0.37
N LEU A 6 13.93 -3.56 1.51
CA LEU A 6 13.80 -2.09 1.62
C LEU A 6 14.83 -1.37 0.77
N ASN A 7 16.07 -1.87 0.74
CA ASN A 7 17.13 -1.31 -0.12
C ASN A 7 16.81 -1.49 -1.61
N ALA A 8 16.05 -2.53 -1.96
CA ALA A 8 15.52 -2.74 -3.31
C ALA A 8 14.27 -1.87 -3.63
N GLY A 9 13.85 -0.98 -2.72
CA GLY A 9 12.71 -0.08 -2.92
C GLY A 9 11.35 -0.64 -2.51
N ALA A 10 11.31 -1.70 -1.68
CA ALA A 10 10.04 -2.20 -1.16
C ALA A 10 9.36 -1.17 -0.24
N HIS A 11 8.07 -0.95 -0.47
CA HIS A 11 7.24 -0.05 0.34
C HIS A 11 6.75 -0.79 1.60
N ILE A 12 7.11 -0.28 2.78
CA ILE A 12 6.69 -0.84 4.09
C ILE A 12 5.20 -0.67 4.38
N ASP A 13 4.52 0.12 3.57
CA ASP A 13 3.16 0.55 3.76
C ASP A 13 2.23 0.06 2.62
N CYS A 14 2.76 -0.79 1.74
CA CYS A 14 1.94 -1.65 0.90
C CYS A 14 1.09 -2.59 1.76
N VAL A 15 -0.09 -2.93 1.27
CA VAL A 15 -0.97 -3.89 1.91
C VAL A 15 -1.00 -5.19 1.11
N ASN A 16 -1.23 -6.31 1.80
CA ASN A 16 -1.53 -7.57 1.12
C ASN A 16 -2.99 -7.58 0.64
N ARG A 17 -3.42 -8.72 0.06
CA ARG A 17 -4.80 -8.92 -0.43
C ARG A 17 -5.90 -8.73 0.62
N TYR A 18 -5.53 -8.76 1.91
CA TYR A 18 -6.43 -8.57 3.04
C TYR A 18 -6.40 -7.16 3.60
N GLY A 19 -5.63 -6.24 3.00
CA GLY A 19 -5.46 -4.87 3.52
C GLY A 19 -4.45 -4.75 4.66
N PHE A 20 -3.70 -5.80 4.99
CA PHE A 20 -2.71 -5.74 6.07
C PHE A 20 -1.34 -5.27 5.58
N THR A 21 -0.76 -4.30 6.29
CA THR A 21 0.63 -3.87 6.07
C THR A 21 1.63 -4.88 6.65
N PRO A 22 2.90 -4.88 6.19
CA PRO A 22 3.99 -5.65 6.81
C PRO A 22 4.07 -5.50 8.33
N LEU A 23 3.82 -4.31 8.87
CA LEU A 23 3.83 -4.06 10.31
C LEU A 23 2.69 -4.79 11.03
N MET A 24 1.51 -4.87 10.43
CA MET A 24 0.35 -5.58 11.00
C MET A 24 0.57 -7.10 10.98
N TYR A 25 1.30 -7.62 9.99
CA TYR A 25 1.59 -9.04 9.86
C TYR A 25 2.82 -9.50 10.66
N ALA A 26 3.69 -8.57 11.08
CA ALA A 26 4.91 -8.90 11.80
C ALA A 26 4.59 -9.56 13.16
N THR A 27 5.23 -10.70 13.45
CA THR A 27 5.07 -11.43 14.71
C THR A 27 6.18 -11.09 15.72
N GLY A 28 7.43 -10.98 15.26
CA GLY A 28 8.61 -10.71 16.10
C GLY A 28 8.76 -9.26 16.56
N GLN A 29 9.19 -9.07 17.82
CA GLN A 29 9.37 -7.75 18.43
C GLN A 29 10.44 -6.90 17.72
N GLU A 30 11.58 -7.50 17.37
CA GLU A 30 12.65 -6.84 16.61
C GLU A 30 12.17 -6.36 15.24
N THR A 31 11.42 -7.19 14.54
CA THR A 31 10.82 -6.84 13.24
C THR A 31 9.83 -5.70 13.39
N LYS A 32 8.98 -5.72 14.42
CA LYS A 32 8.04 -4.62 14.72
C LYS A 32 8.78 -3.33 15.04
N ALA A 33 9.83 -3.37 15.88
CA ALA A 33 10.62 -2.19 16.24
C ALA A 33 11.31 -1.60 15.00
N PHE A 34 11.90 -2.44 14.16
CA PHE A 34 12.54 -2.02 12.91
C PHE A 34 11.54 -1.43 11.90
N LEU A 35 10.35 -2.03 11.76
CA LEU A 35 9.32 -1.50 10.88
C LEU A 35 8.75 -0.18 11.43
N LYS A 36 8.51 -0.08 12.75
CA LYS A 36 8.03 1.15 13.41
C LYS A 36 8.99 2.31 13.25
N SER A 37 10.30 2.10 13.41
CA SER A 37 11.31 3.15 13.22
C SER A 37 11.34 3.69 11.78
N ARG A 38 10.80 2.93 10.82
CA ARG A 38 10.66 3.35 9.43
C ARG A 38 9.22 3.69 9.01
N ALA A 39 8.21 3.41 9.85
CA ALA A 39 6.77 3.47 9.55
C ALA A 39 6.17 4.88 9.39
N SER A 40 7.00 5.93 9.34
CA SER A 40 6.56 7.23 8.86
C SER A 40 5.89 7.04 7.48
N PRO A 41 4.70 7.62 7.21
CA PRO A 41 4.06 7.50 5.91
C PRO A 41 5.07 7.93 4.84
N THR A 42 5.45 6.94 4.02
CA THR A 42 6.71 6.90 3.26
C THR A 42 6.83 8.02 2.23
N CYS A 43 5.72 8.63 1.84
CA CYS A 43 5.62 9.96 1.23
C CYS A 43 4.15 10.35 1.05
N LEU A 44 3.88 11.63 0.78
CA LEU A 44 2.54 12.15 0.46
C LEU A 44 1.82 11.30 -0.60
N LYS A 45 2.55 10.76 -1.59
CA LYS A 45 1.98 9.91 -2.64
C LYS A 45 1.34 8.63 -2.10
N CYS A 46 1.97 7.99 -1.11
CA CYS A 46 1.43 6.78 -0.48
C CYS A 46 0.21 7.09 0.39
N LEU A 47 0.22 8.25 1.08
CA LEU A 47 -0.93 8.71 1.85
C LEU A 47 -2.13 8.99 0.94
N CYS A 48 -1.90 9.70 -0.16
CA CYS A 48 -2.92 9.95 -1.18
C CYS A 48 -3.45 8.64 -1.79
N ALA A 49 -2.56 7.70 -2.15
CA ALA A 49 -2.95 6.40 -2.69
C ALA A 49 -3.85 5.61 -1.71
N ARG A 50 -3.49 5.60 -0.42
CA ARG A 50 -4.30 4.94 0.62
C ARG A 50 -5.64 5.63 0.82
N MET A 51 -5.68 6.96 0.82
CA MET A 51 -6.91 7.72 0.97
C MET A 51 -7.88 7.45 -0.20
N ILE A 52 -7.36 7.49 -1.43
CA ILE A 52 -8.11 7.17 -2.65
C ILE A 52 -8.67 5.74 -2.58
N ALA A 53 -7.85 4.76 -2.20
CA ALA A 53 -8.26 3.38 -2.09
C ALA A 53 -9.33 3.16 -1.01
N ASN A 54 -9.18 3.76 0.17
CA ASN A 54 -10.11 3.61 1.28
C ASN A 54 -11.45 4.33 1.04
N GLN A 55 -11.43 5.48 0.36
CA GLN A 55 -12.63 6.25 0.03
C GLN A 55 -13.31 5.77 -1.26
N ARG A 56 -12.82 4.69 -1.89
CA ARG A 56 -13.31 4.14 -3.17
C ARG A 56 -13.50 5.21 -4.25
N LEU A 57 -12.61 6.21 -4.27
CA LEU A 57 -12.70 7.29 -5.24
C LEU A 57 -12.44 6.71 -6.63
N ASN A 58 -13.43 6.88 -7.52
CA ASN A 58 -13.32 6.46 -8.90
C ASN A 58 -12.28 7.36 -9.59
N THR A 59 -11.06 6.86 -9.74
CA THR A 59 -9.96 7.57 -10.42
C THR A 59 -10.00 7.40 -11.93
N SER A 60 -10.85 6.53 -12.45
CA SER A 60 -11.09 6.32 -13.89
C SER A 60 -11.68 7.55 -14.57
N SER A 61 -12.34 8.43 -13.83
CA SER A 61 -12.90 9.70 -14.33
C SER A 61 -11.87 10.84 -14.37
N ILE A 62 -10.72 10.69 -13.70
CA ILE A 62 -9.63 11.67 -13.76
C ILE A 62 -8.81 11.35 -15.00
N GLY A 63 -9.11 12.06 -16.08
CA GLY A 63 -8.55 11.85 -17.41
C GLY A 63 -7.03 11.63 -17.40
N SER A 64 -6.57 10.64 -18.17
CA SER A 64 -5.15 10.32 -18.33
C SER A 64 -4.42 9.89 -17.05
N ALA A 65 -5.12 9.28 -16.08
CA ALA A 65 -4.43 8.48 -15.06
C ALA A 65 -3.74 7.30 -15.76
N THR A 66 -2.46 7.49 -16.11
CA THR A 66 -1.63 6.45 -16.73
C THR A 66 -1.77 5.13 -15.96
N SER A 67 -1.79 4.00 -16.67
CA SER A 67 -1.88 2.65 -16.07
C SER A 67 -0.92 2.42 -14.88
N LYS A 68 0.21 3.12 -14.86
CA LYS A 68 1.18 3.17 -13.75
C LYS A 68 0.60 3.74 -12.45
N LEU A 69 -0.18 4.82 -12.51
CA LEU A 69 -0.80 5.45 -11.34
C LEU A 69 -1.87 4.54 -10.74
N ASN A 70 -2.72 3.92 -11.57
CA ASN A 70 -3.72 2.95 -11.10
C ASN A 70 -3.05 1.75 -10.43
N LYS A 71 -1.98 1.21 -11.03
CA LYS A 71 -1.19 0.12 -10.43
C LYS A 71 -0.48 0.53 -9.13
N PHE A 72 -0.19 1.81 -8.94
CA PHE A 72 0.38 2.33 -7.70
C PHE A 72 -0.70 2.43 -6.61
N ILE A 73 -1.86 3.01 -6.94
CA ILE A 73 -3.00 3.13 -6.02
C ILE A 73 -3.47 1.74 -5.56
N TYR A 74 -3.59 0.79 -6.49
CA TYR A 74 -4.01 -0.59 -6.19
C TYR A 74 -3.09 -1.28 -5.18
N ARG A 75 -1.76 -1.06 -5.25
CA ARG A 75 -0.79 -1.64 -4.29
C ARG A 75 -0.96 -1.14 -2.84
N HIS A 76 -1.77 -0.11 -2.65
CA HIS A 76 -2.10 0.45 -1.34
C HIS A 76 -3.58 0.27 -0.97
N GLY A 77 -4.39 -0.33 -1.86
CA GLY A 77 -5.77 -0.72 -1.59
C GLY A 77 -5.90 -2.21 -1.31
N SER A 78 -6.89 -2.60 -0.49
CA SER A 78 -7.27 -4.00 -0.34
C SER A 78 -7.89 -4.49 -1.65
N SER A 79 -7.48 -5.66 -2.15
CA SER A 79 -7.97 -6.24 -3.41
C SER A 79 -9.44 -6.68 -3.38
N VAL A 80 -10.21 -6.30 -2.35
CA VAL A 80 -11.65 -6.54 -2.22
C VAL A 80 -12.47 -5.55 -3.07
N ILE A 81 -11.97 -5.19 -4.25
CA ILE A 81 -12.70 -4.34 -5.22
C ILE A 81 -13.05 -5.13 -6.50
N GLU A 82 -12.73 -6.43 -6.56
CA GLU A 82 -13.25 -7.34 -7.59
C GLU A 82 -14.21 -8.36 -6.97
N SER A 83 -15.40 -7.88 -6.57
CA SER A 83 -16.56 -8.77 -6.37
C SER A 83 -17.89 -8.03 -6.50
N GLU A 84 -18.03 -7.15 -7.50
CA GLU A 84 -19.34 -6.63 -7.91
C GLU A 84 -19.43 -6.57 -9.43
N HIS A 85 -19.22 -7.70 -10.11
CA HIS A 85 -19.82 -7.95 -11.42
C HIS A 85 -20.42 -9.36 -11.41
N LYS A 86 -21.69 -9.44 -11.01
CA LYS A 86 -22.63 -10.43 -11.50
C LYS A 86 -23.99 -9.76 -11.68
#